data_AF-A0A0M1N0R6-F1
#
_entry.id   AF-A0A0M1N0R6-F1
#
_cell.length_a   1.000
_cell.length_b   1.000
_cell.length_c   1.000
_cell.angle_alpha   90.00
_cell.angle_beta   90.00
_cell.angle_gamma   90.00
#
_symmetry.space_group_name_H-M   'P 1'
#
loop_
_entity.id
_entity.type
_entity.pdbx_description
1 polymer ?
#
loop_
_entity_poly.entity_id
_entity_poly.type
_entity_poly.pdbx_seq_one_letter_code
_entity_poly.pdbx_strand_id
1 'polypeptide(L)'
;MIVKLKLLTPLNTQKLYIISVSGGVDSMALLDYLFHRKIPLIVVHFNHLMREEAILDKELVFNYCQTKNIPFHYFELDLPKKDFQNQASLFRKKRLKEIAVKYETRYCLTAHHLDDLAETIFLKMIRGSSLLGYSGVQPSYREDDIFFLKPFLYLPKEELIRYAVEKKIPFLEDRTNGLNIYTRNKIRNQIIPLLKEERHFLKNMEKFHQQTTEAHDFIRSQSRLFLSQQTLSEVWDLEAFLLLHIAVQKDILLTSLEDKKISKNFTLINNIIKGLQNRYKPNAEWDLNNEWFLIKQYDQLLWQKKILLVQENLVKPLLYGCVEPKLLSFCQEQKILFYDEGKIKFPLVLKQKRDGDMVKFPFGTQKLKKFLINKKIPLSKRKKLWLVVDQNNTVLWIPHLYINQTLGKTKTFNLGINSV
;
A
#
# COMPACT_ATOMS: atom_id res chain seq x y z
N MET A 1 -6.53 -1.33 -49.36
CA MET A 1 -5.49 -0.60 -48.61
C MET A 1 -5.10 -1.50 -47.45
N ILE A 2 -3.87 -2.03 -47.42
CA ILE A 2 -3.44 -3.03 -46.42
C ILE A 2 -3.48 -2.40 -45.03
N VAL A 3 -4.21 -3.00 -44.08
CA VAL A 3 -4.22 -2.51 -42.68
C VAL A 3 -2.83 -2.71 -42.07
N LYS A 4 -2.12 -1.61 -41.81
CA LYS A 4 -0.80 -1.63 -41.17
C LYS A 4 -0.96 -1.34 -39.67
N LEU A 5 -1.18 -2.39 -38.88
CA LEU A 5 -1.21 -2.26 -37.42
C LEU A 5 0.15 -1.79 -36.90
N LYS A 6 0.14 -0.81 -36.01
CA LYS A 6 1.33 -0.29 -35.33
C LYS A 6 1.24 -0.63 -33.85
N LEU A 7 2.18 -1.45 -33.37
CA LEU A 7 2.27 -1.75 -31.93
C LEU A 7 2.65 -0.48 -31.16
N LEU A 8 2.11 -0.36 -29.94
CA LEU A 8 2.49 0.71 -29.01
C LEU A 8 3.99 0.67 -28.69
N THR A 9 4.51 -0.52 -28.43
CA THR A 9 5.94 -0.72 -28.14
C THR A 9 6.49 -1.80 -29.07
N PRO A 10 7.61 -1.57 -29.76
CA PRO A 10 8.26 -2.62 -30.54
C PRO A 10 8.71 -3.75 -29.61
N LEU A 11 8.41 -4.99 -30.03
CA LEU A 11 8.84 -6.19 -29.31
C LEU A 11 10.17 -6.68 -29.88
N ASN A 12 11.03 -7.22 -29.02
CA ASN A 12 12.32 -7.77 -29.43
C ASN A 12 12.08 -9.16 -30.02
N THR A 13 12.43 -9.35 -31.29
CA THR A 13 12.21 -10.61 -32.03
C THR A 13 13.05 -11.79 -31.53
N GLN A 14 14.08 -11.56 -30.70
CA GLN A 14 14.91 -12.60 -30.10
C GLN A 14 14.36 -13.10 -28.75
N LYS A 15 13.36 -12.42 -28.18
CA LYS A 15 12.79 -12.78 -26.89
C LYS A 15 11.58 -13.69 -27.07
N LEU A 16 11.41 -14.62 -26.14
CA LEU A 16 10.25 -15.49 -26.05
C LEU A 16 9.13 -14.79 -25.28
N TYR A 17 7.90 -14.84 -25.80
CA TYR A 17 6.74 -14.21 -25.18
C TYR A 17 5.62 -15.22 -24.92
N ILE A 18 4.99 -15.12 -23.75
CA ILE A 18 3.73 -15.81 -23.46
C ILE A 18 2.59 -14.92 -23.90
N ILE A 19 1.62 -15.45 -24.65
CA ILE A 19 0.40 -14.74 -25.04
C ILE A 19 -0.83 -15.45 -24.48
N SER A 20 -1.67 -14.69 -23.78
CA SER A 20 -2.97 -15.17 -23.32
C SER A 20 -4.00 -15.04 -24.44
N VAL A 21 -4.53 -16.15 -24.94
CA VAL A 21 -5.45 -16.18 -26.09
C VAL A 21 -6.81 -16.73 -25.67
N SER A 22 -7.88 -15.96 -25.87
CA SER A 22 -9.25 -16.36 -25.49
C SER A 22 -10.03 -17.00 -26.63
N GLY A 23 -9.54 -16.94 -27.88
CA GLY A 23 -10.30 -17.36 -29.08
C GLY A 23 -11.07 -16.21 -29.74
N GLY A 24 -11.21 -15.08 -29.05
CA GLY A 24 -11.81 -13.86 -29.59
C GLY A 24 -10.90 -13.11 -30.56
N VAL A 25 -11.52 -12.27 -31.39
CA VAL A 25 -10.88 -11.50 -32.48
C VAL A 25 -9.61 -10.75 -32.04
N ASP A 26 -9.64 -10.08 -30.89
CA ASP A 26 -8.52 -9.27 -30.42
C ASP A 26 -7.28 -10.13 -30.15
N SER A 27 -7.48 -11.25 -29.46
CA SER A 27 -6.40 -12.17 -29.07
C SER A 27 -5.86 -12.99 -30.24
N MET A 28 -6.73 -13.38 -31.17
CA MET A 28 -6.34 -14.08 -32.39
C MET A 28 -5.60 -13.16 -33.35
N ALA A 29 -6.04 -11.90 -33.49
CA ALA A 29 -5.32 -10.88 -34.25
C ALA A 29 -3.91 -10.63 -33.70
N LEU A 30 -3.76 -10.58 -32.36
CA LEU A 30 -2.44 -10.40 -31.74
C LEU A 30 -1.53 -11.61 -31.99
N LEU A 31 -2.05 -12.82 -31.78
CA LEU A 31 -1.31 -14.07 -32.04
C LEU A 31 -0.80 -14.11 -33.49
N ASP A 32 -1.70 -13.87 -34.44
CA ASP A 32 -1.38 -13.89 -35.86
C ASP A 32 -0.36 -12.82 -36.26
N TYR A 33 -0.55 -11.59 -35.78
CA TYR A 33 0.33 -10.47 -36.07
C TYR A 33 1.77 -10.73 -35.60
N LEU A 34 1.93 -11.30 -34.40
CA LEU A 34 3.23 -11.63 -33.83
C LEU A 34 3.88 -12.84 -34.51
N PHE A 35 3.09 -13.85 -34.86
CA PHE A 35 3.56 -15.02 -35.59
C PHE A 35 4.16 -14.65 -36.95
N HIS A 36 3.47 -13.82 -37.75
CA HIS A 36 3.97 -13.36 -39.05
C HIS A 36 5.24 -12.51 -38.97
N ARG A 37 5.52 -11.92 -37.80
CA ARG A 37 6.77 -11.20 -37.50
C ARG A 37 7.89 -12.10 -36.99
N LYS A 38 7.69 -13.43 -36.98
CA LYS A 38 8.64 -14.44 -36.50
C LYS A 38 9.08 -14.20 -35.05
N ILE A 39 8.18 -13.66 -34.23
CA ILE A 39 8.42 -13.52 -32.79
C ILE A 39 8.20 -14.90 -32.16
N PRO A 40 9.11 -15.40 -31.30
CA PRO A 40 8.91 -16.65 -30.58
C PRO A 40 7.76 -16.51 -29.56
N LEU A 41 6.79 -17.43 -29.62
CA LEU A 41 5.55 -17.36 -28.83
C LEU A 41 5.26 -18.66 -28.09
N ILE A 42 4.61 -18.54 -26.94
CA ILE A 42 3.91 -19.61 -26.23
C ILE A 42 2.48 -19.14 -26.02
N VAL A 43 1.51 -19.95 -26.42
CA VAL A 43 0.09 -19.64 -26.24
C VAL A 43 -0.42 -20.28 -24.95
N VAL A 44 -1.14 -19.49 -24.17
CA VAL A 44 -1.88 -19.95 -22.99
C VAL A 44 -3.35 -19.61 -23.17
N HIS A 45 -4.21 -20.63 -23.12
CA HIS A 45 -5.66 -20.48 -23.15
C HIS A 45 -6.28 -20.85 -21.81
N PHE A 46 -7.28 -20.07 -21.41
CA PHE A 46 -7.98 -20.21 -20.14
C PHE A 46 -9.47 -20.45 -20.39
N ASN A 47 -9.95 -21.64 -20.04
CA ASN A 47 -11.37 -21.95 -20.09
C ASN A 47 -12.03 -21.64 -18.75
N HIS A 48 -13.06 -20.80 -18.78
CA HIS A 48 -13.82 -20.41 -17.59
C HIS A 48 -14.89 -21.44 -17.18
N LEU A 49 -15.09 -22.53 -17.93
CA LEU A 49 -16.09 -23.58 -17.72
C LEU A 49 -17.53 -23.06 -17.58
N MET A 50 -17.80 -21.87 -18.12
CA MET A 50 -19.12 -21.22 -17.99
C MET A 50 -20.12 -21.66 -19.08
N ARG A 51 -19.65 -22.31 -20.15
CA ARG A 51 -20.45 -22.68 -21.33
C ARG A 51 -19.91 -23.92 -22.02
N GLU A 52 -20.80 -24.68 -22.65
CA GLU A 52 -20.44 -25.79 -23.55
C GLU A 52 -19.68 -25.30 -24.80
N GLU A 53 -20.01 -24.10 -25.30
CA GLU A 53 -19.34 -23.46 -26.45
C GLU A 53 -17.85 -23.15 -26.20
N ALA A 54 -17.38 -23.14 -24.94
CA ALA A 54 -15.97 -22.90 -24.61
C ALA A 54 -15.04 -24.02 -25.13
N ILE A 55 -15.59 -25.18 -25.47
CA ILE A 55 -14.85 -26.25 -26.15
C ILE A 55 -14.43 -25.80 -27.56
N LEU A 56 -15.30 -25.08 -28.28
CA LEU A 56 -15.00 -24.57 -29.61
C LEU A 56 -13.89 -23.52 -29.59
N ASP A 57 -13.86 -22.66 -28.56
CA ASP A 57 -12.78 -21.69 -28.35
C ASP A 57 -11.42 -22.39 -28.18
N LYS A 58 -11.39 -23.46 -27.37
CA LYS A 58 -10.20 -24.29 -27.18
C LYS A 58 -9.75 -24.92 -28.48
N GLU A 59 -10.65 -25.58 -29.20
CA GLU A 59 -10.34 -26.29 -30.46
C GLU A 59 -9.80 -25.33 -31.51
N LEU A 60 -10.43 -24.16 -31.66
CA LEU A 60 -9.96 -23.10 -32.55
C LEU A 60 -8.50 -22.72 -32.27
N VAL A 61 -8.20 -22.36 -31.02
CA VAL A 61 -6.86 -21.89 -30.63
C VAL A 61 -5.85 -23.03 -30.73
N PHE A 62 -6.21 -24.24 -30.30
CA PHE A 62 -5.37 -25.42 -30.39
C PHE A 62 -4.99 -25.73 -31.84
N ASN A 63 -5.97 -25.80 -32.75
CA ASN A 63 -5.74 -26.06 -34.17
C ASN A 63 -4.87 -24.97 -34.81
N TYR A 64 -5.11 -23.70 -34.47
CA TYR A 64 -4.28 -22.60 -34.95
C TYR A 64 -2.83 -22.72 -34.48
N CYS A 65 -2.59 -23.13 -33.23
CA CYS A 65 -1.24 -23.33 -32.69
C CYS A 65 -0.56 -24.55 -33.30
N GLN A 66 -1.28 -25.66 -33.43
CA GLN A 66 -0.75 -26.92 -33.97
C GLN A 66 -0.30 -26.75 -35.44
N THR A 67 -1.13 -26.13 -36.28
CA THR A 67 -0.81 -25.86 -37.69
C THR A 67 0.42 -24.97 -37.88
N LYS A 68 0.76 -24.15 -36.88
CA LYS A 68 1.88 -23.20 -36.90
C LYS A 68 3.06 -23.61 -36.02
N ASN A 69 2.99 -24.81 -35.42
CA ASN A 69 4.00 -25.34 -34.51
C ASN A 69 4.31 -24.39 -33.33
N ILE A 70 3.28 -23.81 -32.72
CA ILE A 70 3.39 -22.91 -31.56
C ILE A 70 3.08 -23.71 -30.28
N PRO A 71 3.94 -23.69 -29.24
CA PRO A 71 3.63 -24.31 -27.95
C PRO A 71 2.32 -23.80 -27.36
N PHE A 72 1.45 -24.72 -26.94
CA PHE A 72 0.11 -24.41 -26.43
C PHE A 72 -0.10 -25.02 -25.03
N HIS A 73 -0.59 -24.20 -24.09
CA HIS A 73 -1.00 -24.62 -22.75
C HIS A 73 -2.46 -24.27 -22.51
N TYR A 74 -3.18 -25.20 -21.89
CA TYR A 74 -4.60 -25.06 -21.60
C TYR A 74 -4.85 -25.24 -20.11
N PHE A 75 -5.63 -24.33 -19.53
CA PHE A 75 -6.01 -24.38 -18.12
C PHE A 75 -7.52 -24.17 -17.96
N GLU A 76 -8.12 -24.97 -17.10
CA GLU A 76 -9.52 -24.83 -16.69
C GLU A 76 -9.59 -24.08 -15.37
N LEU A 77 -10.50 -23.09 -15.32
CA LEU A 77 -10.80 -22.32 -14.12
C LEU A 77 -12.02 -22.91 -13.42
N ASP A 78 -11.81 -23.99 -12.68
CA ASP A 78 -12.80 -24.47 -11.71
C ASP A 78 -12.71 -23.62 -10.44
N LEU A 79 -13.49 -22.54 -10.39
CA LEU A 79 -13.51 -21.60 -9.27
C LEU A 79 -14.93 -21.39 -8.74
N PRO A 80 -15.11 -21.21 -7.42
CA PRO A 80 -16.42 -20.95 -6.83
C PRO A 80 -17.05 -19.66 -7.39
N LYS A 81 -18.39 -19.65 -7.56
CA LYS A 81 -19.14 -18.53 -8.17
C LYS A 81 -19.00 -17.19 -7.43
N LYS A 82 -18.75 -17.21 -6.12
CA LYS A 82 -18.61 -16.00 -5.31
C LYS A 82 -17.26 -15.34 -5.57
N ASP A 83 -17.28 -14.07 -6.00
CA ASP A 83 -16.09 -13.29 -6.37
C ASP A 83 -15.27 -13.88 -7.55
N PHE A 84 -15.95 -14.61 -8.44
CA PHE A 84 -15.33 -15.32 -9.56
C PHE A 84 -14.41 -14.43 -10.41
N GLN A 85 -14.78 -13.17 -10.71
CA GLN A 85 -13.96 -12.30 -11.55
C GLN A 85 -12.58 -12.00 -10.95
N ASN A 86 -12.51 -11.70 -9.65
CA ASN A 86 -11.25 -11.42 -8.97
C ASN A 86 -10.42 -12.70 -8.84
N GLN A 87 -11.04 -13.81 -8.42
CA GLN A 87 -10.35 -15.09 -8.29
C GLN A 87 -9.83 -15.61 -9.63
N ALA A 88 -10.61 -15.49 -10.70
CA ALA A 88 -10.20 -15.88 -12.04
C ALA A 88 -9.04 -15.03 -12.56
N SER A 89 -8.98 -13.75 -12.23
CA SER A 89 -7.83 -12.89 -12.55
C SER A 89 -6.57 -13.35 -11.82
N LEU A 90 -6.67 -13.64 -10.52
CA LEU A 90 -5.55 -14.13 -9.71
C LEU A 90 -5.04 -15.49 -10.19
N PHE A 91 -5.95 -16.42 -10.51
CA PHE A 91 -5.60 -17.74 -11.03
C PHE A 91 -4.89 -17.65 -12.38
N ARG A 92 -5.43 -16.88 -13.33
CA ARG A 92 -4.79 -16.65 -14.64
C ARG A 92 -3.38 -16.12 -14.48
N LYS A 93 -3.20 -15.12 -13.62
CA LYS A 93 -1.87 -14.59 -13.31
C LYS A 93 -0.96 -15.68 -12.78
N LYS A 94 -1.38 -16.44 -11.76
CA LYS A 94 -0.58 -17.53 -11.18
C LYS A 94 -0.10 -18.52 -12.26
N ARG A 95 -1.01 -18.99 -13.12
CA ARG A 95 -0.67 -19.93 -14.21
C ARG A 95 0.27 -19.31 -15.25
N LEU A 96 0.07 -18.05 -15.61
CA LEU A 96 1.02 -17.33 -16.48
C LEU A 96 2.42 -17.26 -15.86
N LYS A 97 2.52 -17.05 -14.53
CA LYS A 97 3.81 -17.05 -13.83
C LYS A 97 4.47 -18.44 -13.84
N GLU A 98 3.71 -19.50 -13.65
CA GLU A 98 4.20 -20.89 -13.74
C GLU A 98 4.77 -21.21 -15.13
N ILE A 99 4.07 -20.81 -16.20
CA ILE A 99 4.56 -20.99 -17.58
C ILE A 99 5.78 -20.11 -17.85
N ALA A 100 5.82 -18.89 -17.33
CA ALA A 100 6.97 -17.99 -17.45
C ALA A 100 8.24 -18.61 -16.89
N VAL A 101 8.15 -19.23 -15.70
CA VAL A 101 9.26 -19.98 -15.09
C VAL A 101 9.65 -21.18 -15.94
N LYS A 102 8.69 -21.98 -16.39
CA LYS A 102 8.94 -23.20 -17.21
C LYS A 102 9.71 -22.91 -18.50
N TYR A 103 9.45 -21.78 -19.14
CA TYR A 103 10.06 -21.41 -20.43
C TYR A 103 11.11 -20.32 -20.30
N GLU A 104 11.56 -20.02 -19.08
CA GLU A 104 12.60 -19.03 -18.78
C GLU A 104 12.35 -17.65 -19.43
N THR A 105 11.08 -17.27 -19.52
CA THR A 105 10.68 -15.95 -20.02
C THR A 105 10.10 -15.09 -18.91
N ARG A 106 10.17 -13.78 -19.12
CA ARG A 106 9.63 -12.77 -18.21
C ARG A 106 8.53 -11.96 -18.87
N TYR A 107 8.09 -12.30 -20.08
CA TYR A 107 7.21 -11.45 -20.88
C TYR A 107 5.87 -12.12 -21.16
N CYS A 108 4.80 -11.50 -20.67
CA CYS A 108 3.41 -11.91 -20.90
C CYS A 108 2.68 -10.83 -21.70
N LEU A 109 1.95 -11.24 -22.73
CA LEU A 109 1.20 -10.38 -23.64
C LEU A 109 -0.31 -10.61 -23.49
N THR A 110 -1.07 -9.52 -23.58
CA THR A 110 -2.53 -9.57 -23.66
C THR A 110 -3.01 -8.60 -24.74
N ALA A 111 -4.11 -8.92 -25.40
CA ALA A 111 -4.65 -8.16 -26.52
C ALA A 111 -5.63 -7.05 -26.11
N HIS A 112 -5.35 -6.38 -24.99
CA HIS A 112 -6.14 -5.20 -24.62
C HIS A 112 -5.96 -4.10 -25.65
N HIS A 113 -7.05 -3.41 -25.95
CA HIS A 113 -7.14 -2.38 -27.00
C HIS A 113 -7.71 -1.05 -26.50
N LEU A 114 -7.89 -0.08 -27.39
CA LEU A 114 -8.27 1.29 -27.02
C LEU A 114 -9.68 1.38 -26.42
N ASP A 115 -10.62 0.56 -26.90
CA ASP A 115 -11.94 0.47 -26.28
C ASP A 115 -11.89 -0.12 -24.86
N ASP A 116 -11.04 -1.13 -24.59
CA ASP A 116 -10.87 -1.66 -23.23
C ASP A 116 -10.32 -0.61 -22.27
N LEU A 117 -9.44 0.26 -22.76
CA LEU A 117 -8.92 1.40 -22.02
C LEU A 117 -10.07 2.35 -21.67
N ALA A 118 -10.90 2.74 -22.66
CA ALA A 118 -12.05 3.60 -22.43
C ALA A 118 -13.03 2.98 -21.42
N GLU A 119 -13.42 1.71 -21.61
CA GLU A 119 -14.26 0.97 -20.66
C GLU A 119 -13.71 1.00 -19.24
N THR A 120 -12.40 0.79 -19.09
CA THR A 120 -11.75 0.76 -17.79
C THR A 120 -11.77 2.13 -17.13
N ILE A 121 -11.53 3.20 -17.88
CA ILE A 121 -11.58 4.58 -17.37
C ILE A 121 -12.99 4.87 -16.82
N PHE A 122 -14.04 4.61 -17.58
CA PHE A 122 -15.42 4.80 -17.11
C PHE A 122 -15.76 3.95 -15.89
N LEU A 123 -15.36 2.67 -15.91
CA LEU A 123 -15.58 1.78 -14.78
C LEU A 123 -14.90 2.29 -13.50
N LYS A 124 -13.70 2.86 -13.64
CA LYS A 124 -12.93 3.43 -12.52
C LYS A 124 -13.49 4.76 -12.05
N MET A 125 -14.01 5.59 -12.94
CA MET A 125 -14.73 6.82 -12.58
C MET A 125 -15.99 6.50 -11.76
N ILE A 126 -16.80 5.53 -12.20
CA ILE A 126 -18.04 5.13 -11.49
C ILE A 126 -17.72 4.57 -10.10
N ARG A 127 -16.66 3.76 -9.98
CA ARG A 127 -16.30 3.12 -8.70
C ARG A 127 -15.50 4.02 -7.75
N GLY A 128 -14.93 5.12 -8.25
CA GLY A 128 -13.89 5.88 -7.57
C GLY A 128 -12.53 5.15 -7.57
N SER A 129 -11.44 5.88 -7.76
CA SER A 129 -10.09 5.34 -7.80
C SER A 129 -9.00 6.37 -7.48
N SER A 130 -7.73 5.94 -7.48
CA SER A 130 -6.59 6.87 -7.43
C SER A 130 -6.37 7.46 -8.81
N LEU A 131 -5.48 8.47 -8.90
CA LEU A 131 -5.10 9.05 -10.19
C LEU A 131 -4.68 7.98 -11.21
N LEU A 132 -3.78 7.06 -10.82
CA LEU A 132 -3.39 5.92 -11.66
C LEU A 132 -4.56 5.01 -12.05
N GLY A 133 -5.52 4.83 -11.12
CA GLY A 133 -6.72 4.05 -11.40
C GLY A 133 -7.61 4.72 -12.45
N TYR A 134 -7.73 6.04 -12.41
CA TYR A 134 -8.47 6.81 -13.42
C TYR A 134 -7.77 6.85 -14.77
N SER A 135 -6.44 6.74 -14.80
CA SER A 135 -5.69 6.56 -16.05
C SER A 135 -6.06 5.27 -16.79
N GLY A 136 -6.74 4.32 -16.15
CA GLY A 136 -7.20 3.10 -16.81
C GLY A 136 -6.12 2.04 -16.91
N VAL A 137 -6.12 1.27 -17.99
CA VAL A 137 -5.21 0.14 -18.19
C VAL A 137 -3.83 0.64 -18.62
N GLN A 138 -2.79 0.23 -17.91
CA GLN A 138 -1.41 0.63 -18.23
C GLN A 138 -0.81 -0.19 -19.39
N PRO A 139 -0.05 0.45 -20.32
CA PRO A 139 0.62 -0.21 -21.45
C PRO A 139 1.47 -1.40 -21.03
N SER A 140 2.16 -1.24 -19.92
CA SER A 140 2.94 -2.30 -19.28
C SER A 140 2.90 -2.15 -17.78
N TYR A 141 3.10 -3.26 -17.08
CA TYR A 141 3.41 -3.24 -15.66
C TYR A 141 4.29 -4.43 -15.31
N ARG A 142 5.02 -4.31 -14.20
CA ARG A 142 5.81 -5.39 -13.64
C ARG A 142 5.11 -5.89 -12.37
N GLU A 143 4.99 -7.20 -12.26
CA GLU A 143 4.55 -7.87 -11.04
C GLU A 143 5.55 -8.99 -10.75
N ASP A 144 6.23 -8.91 -9.60
CA ASP A 144 7.43 -9.70 -9.29
C ASP A 144 8.50 -9.54 -10.39
N ASP A 145 8.92 -10.62 -11.05
CA ASP A 145 9.90 -10.60 -12.14
C ASP A 145 9.30 -10.67 -13.54
N ILE A 146 7.97 -10.53 -13.66
CA ILE A 146 7.26 -10.71 -14.92
C ILE A 146 6.68 -9.38 -15.40
N PHE A 147 6.93 -9.10 -16.68
CA PHE A 147 6.44 -7.96 -17.42
C PHE A 147 5.17 -8.33 -18.18
N PHE A 148 4.09 -7.63 -17.87
CA PHE A 148 2.82 -7.76 -18.60
C PHE A 148 2.69 -6.60 -19.58
N LEU A 149 2.66 -6.89 -20.87
CA LEU A 149 2.62 -5.92 -21.96
C LEU A 149 1.27 -5.97 -22.70
N LYS A 150 0.81 -4.83 -23.20
CA LYS A 150 -0.43 -4.66 -23.97
C LYS A 150 -0.14 -3.98 -25.30
N PRO A 151 0.42 -4.71 -26.29
CA PRO A 151 0.92 -4.10 -27.52
C PRO A 151 -0.15 -3.37 -28.35
N PHE A 152 -1.40 -3.77 -28.21
CA PHE A 152 -2.56 -3.23 -28.94
C PHE A 152 -3.30 -2.11 -28.20
N LEU A 153 -2.82 -1.64 -27.04
CA LEU A 153 -3.60 -0.76 -26.16
C LEU A 153 -4.12 0.52 -26.85
N TYR A 154 -3.41 1.06 -27.84
CA TYR A 154 -3.82 2.28 -28.57
C TYR A 154 -4.40 1.98 -29.96
N LEU A 155 -4.70 0.72 -30.27
CA LEU A 155 -5.41 0.34 -31.49
C LEU A 155 -6.92 0.28 -31.21
N PRO A 156 -7.77 0.91 -32.04
CA PRO A 156 -9.21 0.73 -31.98
C PRO A 156 -9.61 -0.72 -32.27
N LYS A 157 -10.67 -1.21 -31.63
CA LYS A 157 -11.20 -2.56 -31.90
C LYS A 157 -11.58 -2.75 -33.37
N GLU A 158 -12.12 -1.72 -34.03
CA GLU A 158 -12.46 -1.78 -35.45
C GLU A 158 -11.26 -2.11 -36.35
N GLU A 159 -10.06 -1.63 -36.01
CA GLU A 159 -8.86 -1.95 -36.78
C GLU A 159 -8.43 -3.40 -36.61
N LEU A 160 -8.62 -3.96 -35.41
CA LEU A 160 -8.33 -5.38 -35.13
C LEU A 160 -9.30 -6.29 -35.89
N ILE A 161 -10.59 -5.94 -35.93
CA ILE A 161 -11.60 -6.66 -36.72
C ILE A 161 -11.26 -6.59 -38.21
N ARG A 162 -10.94 -5.41 -38.74
CA ARG A 162 -10.55 -5.26 -40.15
C ARG A 162 -9.31 -6.09 -40.50
N TYR A 163 -8.29 -6.06 -39.63
CA TYR A 163 -7.10 -6.89 -39.81
C TYR A 163 -7.44 -8.39 -39.83
N ALA A 164 -8.28 -8.84 -38.89
CA ALA A 164 -8.68 -10.25 -38.82
C ALA A 164 -9.46 -10.71 -40.05
N VAL A 165 -10.38 -9.88 -40.55
CA VAL A 165 -11.14 -10.17 -41.78
C VAL A 165 -10.22 -10.17 -43.01
N GLU A 166 -9.35 -9.17 -43.16
CA GLU A 166 -8.41 -9.07 -44.29
C GLU A 166 -7.46 -10.27 -44.35
N LYS A 167 -6.97 -10.70 -43.19
CA LYS A 167 -6.05 -11.85 -43.05
C LYS A 167 -6.76 -13.20 -42.94
N LYS A 168 -8.10 -13.21 -42.99
CA LYS A 168 -8.93 -14.43 -42.83
C LYS A 168 -8.57 -15.23 -41.57
N ILE A 169 -8.33 -14.52 -40.47
CA ILE A 169 -8.00 -15.12 -39.18
C ILE A 169 -9.28 -15.73 -38.61
N PRO A 170 -9.30 -17.01 -38.22
CA PRO A 170 -10.46 -17.59 -37.59
C PRO A 170 -10.56 -17.11 -36.14
N PHE A 171 -11.75 -16.66 -35.74
CA PHE A 171 -12.06 -16.23 -34.37
C PHE A 171 -13.52 -16.57 -34.05
N LEU A 172 -13.82 -16.69 -32.76
CA LEU A 172 -15.17 -16.90 -32.24
C LEU A 172 -15.58 -15.69 -31.39
N GLU A 173 -16.81 -15.22 -31.58
CA GLU A 173 -17.38 -14.18 -30.73
C GLU A 173 -18.20 -14.79 -29.61
N ASP A 174 -17.87 -14.41 -28.38
CA ASP A 174 -18.61 -14.80 -27.19
C ASP A 174 -19.98 -14.12 -27.15
N ARG A 175 -21.04 -14.92 -27.33
CA ARG A 175 -22.45 -14.48 -27.32
C ARG A 175 -22.87 -13.75 -26.04
N THR A 176 -22.26 -14.07 -24.90
CA THR A 176 -22.59 -13.40 -23.63
C THR A 176 -22.00 -12.01 -23.49
N ASN A 177 -21.06 -11.61 -24.36
CA ASN A 177 -20.61 -10.23 -24.41
C ASN A 177 -21.77 -9.27 -24.70
N GLY A 178 -22.81 -9.73 -25.39
CA GLY A 178 -24.04 -8.96 -25.60
C GLY A 178 -24.94 -8.83 -24.35
N LEU A 179 -24.71 -9.61 -23.28
CA LEU A 179 -25.56 -9.58 -22.09
C LEU A 179 -25.14 -8.47 -21.13
N ASN A 180 -26.09 -7.60 -20.76
CA ASN A 180 -25.88 -6.43 -19.89
C ASN A 180 -25.92 -6.76 -18.38
N ILE A 181 -25.41 -7.92 -17.98
CA ILE A 181 -25.43 -8.39 -16.58
C ILE A 181 -24.44 -7.59 -15.73
N TYR A 182 -23.20 -7.42 -16.20
CA TYR A 182 -22.14 -6.73 -15.47
C TYR A 182 -22.05 -5.26 -15.85
N THR A 183 -21.65 -4.39 -14.90
CA THR A 183 -21.44 -2.94 -15.16
C THR A 183 -20.52 -2.70 -16.37
N ARG A 184 -19.46 -3.53 -16.53
CA ARG A 184 -18.56 -3.43 -17.67
C ARG A 184 -19.27 -3.69 -19.00
N ASN A 185 -20.15 -4.69 -19.05
CA ASN A 185 -20.92 -5.00 -20.26
C ASN A 185 -21.91 -3.87 -20.59
N LYS A 186 -22.55 -3.26 -19.57
CA LYS A 186 -23.38 -2.07 -19.77
C LYS A 186 -22.58 -0.90 -20.39
N ILE A 187 -21.38 -0.63 -19.86
CA ILE A 187 -20.49 0.40 -20.42
C ILE A 187 -20.16 0.08 -21.88
N ARG A 188 -19.72 -1.14 -22.16
CA ARG A 188 -19.34 -1.61 -23.50
C ARG A 188 -20.48 -1.56 -24.52
N ASN A 189 -21.68 -2.00 -24.13
CA ASN A 189 -22.78 -2.24 -25.06
C ASN A 189 -23.71 -1.02 -25.20
N GLN A 190 -23.74 -0.11 -24.22
CA GLN A 190 -24.68 1.02 -24.22
C GLN A 190 -23.97 2.38 -24.23
N ILE A 191 -22.89 2.54 -23.46
CA ILE A 191 -22.25 3.86 -23.27
C ILE A 191 -21.19 4.12 -24.33
N ILE A 192 -20.24 3.19 -24.49
CA ILE A 192 -19.13 3.33 -25.45
C ILE A 192 -19.64 3.53 -26.89
N PRO A 193 -20.65 2.78 -27.38
CA PRO A 193 -21.15 2.96 -28.75
C PRO A 193 -21.73 4.35 -28.98
N LEU A 194 -22.52 4.87 -28.02
CA LEU A 194 -23.07 6.22 -28.07
C LEU A 194 -21.95 7.28 -28.12
N LEU A 195 -20.92 7.13 -27.28
CA LEU A 195 -19.79 8.07 -27.26
C LEU A 195 -18.91 7.96 -28.51
N LYS A 196 -18.90 6.81 -29.20
CA LYS A 196 -18.17 6.62 -30.45
C LYS A 196 -18.82 7.31 -31.65
N GLU A 197 -20.07 7.77 -31.54
CA GLU A 197 -20.66 8.68 -32.53
C GLU A 197 -19.83 9.97 -32.65
N GLU A 198 -19.18 10.38 -31.54
CA GLU A 198 -18.18 11.43 -31.56
C GLU A 198 -16.85 10.94 -32.15
N ARG A 199 -16.52 11.40 -33.36
CA ARG A 199 -15.36 10.98 -34.17
C ARG A 199 -14.02 10.92 -33.39
N HIS A 200 -13.82 11.82 -32.44
CA HIS A 200 -12.55 11.96 -31.71
C HIS A 200 -12.54 11.30 -30.34
N PHE A 201 -13.62 10.64 -29.93
CA PHE A 201 -13.78 10.09 -28.59
C PHE A 201 -12.61 9.18 -28.17
N LEU A 202 -12.34 8.09 -28.92
CA LEU A 202 -11.26 7.15 -28.57
C LEU A 202 -9.89 7.83 -28.50
N LYS A 203 -9.59 8.74 -29.44
CA LYS A 203 -8.33 9.50 -29.44
C LYS A 203 -8.22 10.43 -28.23
N ASN A 204 -9.33 11.00 -27.78
CA ASN A 204 -9.37 11.82 -26.57
C ASN A 204 -9.21 10.95 -25.31
N MET A 205 -9.74 9.72 -25.30
CA MET A 205 -9.50 8.76 -24.21
C MET A 205 -8.03 8.35 -24.12
N GLU A 206 -7.36 8.13 -25.25
CA GLU A 206 -5.91 7.90 -25.29
C GLU A 206 -5.12 9.08 -24.69
N LYS A 207 -5.43 10.31 -25.12
CA LYS A 207 -4.79 11.53 -24.58
C LYS A 207 -5.03 11.69 -23.09
N PHE A 208 -6.25 11.47 -22.61
CA PHE A 208 -6.59 11.52 -21.19
C PHE A 208 -5.78 10.50 -20.39
N HIS A 209 -5.67 9.26 -20.89
CA HIS A 209 -4.84 8.23 -20.30
C HIS A 209 -3.36 8.64 -20.22
N GLN A 210 -2.79 9.18 -21.30
CA GLN A 210 -1.40 9.62 -21.35
C GLN A 210 -1.14 10.73 -20.34
N GLN A 211 -1.91 11.83 -20.37
CA GLN A 211 -1.72 12.98 -19.48
C GLN A 211 -1.88 12.61 -18.00
N THR A 212 -2.87 11.78 -17.67
CA THR A 212 -3.07 11.35 -16.28
C THR A 212 -1.98 10.39 -15.81
N THR A 213 -1.46 9.54 -16.69
CA THR A 213 -0.33 8.64 -16.39
C THR A 213 0.95 9.45 -16.18
N GLU A 214 1.26 10.41 -17.05
CA GLU A 214 2.42 11.31 -16.92
C GLU A 214 2.38 12.09 -15.60
N ALA A 215 1.22 12.66 -15.26
CA ALA A 215 1.02 13.36 -13.99
C ALA A 215 1.23 12.42 -12.78
N HIS A 216 0.69 11.21 -12.86
CA HIS A 216 0.89 10.20 -11.81
C HIS A 216 2.36 9.80 -11.69
N ASP A 217 3.07 9.58 -12.78
CA ASP A 217 4.47 9.15 -12.77
C ASP A 217 5.37 10.21 -12.15
N PHE A 218 5.10 11.49 -12.44
CA PHE A 218 5.76 12.60 -11.74
C PHE A 218 5.48 12.55 -10.23
N ILE A 219 4.21 12.46 -9.81
CA ILE A 219 3.85 12.37 -8.39
C ILE A 219 4.55 11.18 -7.72
N ARG A 220 4.52 10.00 -8.35
CA ARG A 220 5.14 8.78 -7.85
C ARG A 220 6.65 8.90 -7.74
N SER A 221 7.31 9.63 -8.64
CA SER A 221 8.75 9.90 -8.55
C SER A 221 9.10 10.69 -7.29
N GLN A 222 8.29 11.70 -6.94
CA GLN A 222 8.47 12.51 -5.74
C GLN A 222 8.20 11.68 -4.47
N SER A 223 7.17 10.83 -4.49
CA SER A 223 6.87 9.90 -3.40
C SER A 223 8.04 8.95 -3.13
N ARG A 224 8.62 8.36 -4.19
CA ARG A 224 9.78 7.47 -4.06
C ARG A 224 11.01 8.18 -3.53
N LEU A 225 11.26 9.42 -3.98
CA LEU A 225 12.37 10.22 -3.49
C LEU A 225 12.24 10.43 -1.97
N PHE A 226 11.08 10.88 -1.49
CA PHE A 226 10.82 11.06 -0.07
C PHE A 226 11.04 9.77 0.73
N LEU A 227 10.47 8.65 0.26
CA LEU A 227 10.57 7.35 0.94
C LEU A 227 12.02 6.84 0.98
N SER A 228 12.81 7.07 -0.06
CA SER A 228 14.22 6.64 -0.12
C SER A 228 15.15 7.40 0.82
N GLN A 229 14.75 8.61 1.25
CA GLN A 229 15.56 9.46 2.14
C GLN A 229 15.33 9.16 3.63
N GLN A 230 14.34 8.33 3.97
CA GLN A 230 14.03 8.03 5.37
C GLN A 230 15.04 7.04 5.95
N THR A 231 15.71 7.41 7.03
CA THR A 231 16.73 6.60 7.73
C THR A 231 16.18 5.30 8.32
N LEU A 232 14.91 5.29 8.70
CA LEU A 232 14.18 4.11 9.16
C LEU A 232 12.91 4.02 8.32
N SER A 233 12.70 2.89 7.64
CA SER A 233 11.58 2.70 6.70
C SER A 233 10.20 2.94 7.32
N GLU A 234 10.09 2.81 8.64
CA GLU A 234 8.85 2.94 9.41
C GLU A 234 8.72 4.27 10.18
N VAL A 235 9.72 5.16 10.14
CA VAL A 235 9.68 6.46 10.84
C VAL A 235 9.93 7.59 9.85
N TRP A 236 8.96 8.48 9.70
CA TRP A 236 9.04 9.61 8.80
C TRP A 236 9.08 10.93 9.57
N ASP A 237 9.87 11.86 9.05
CA ASP A 237 9.83 13.26 9.48
C ASP A 237 8.50 13.90 9.05
N LEU A 238 7.71 14.35 10.04
CA LEU A 238 6.38 14.92 9.78
C LEU A 238 6.46 16.29 9.12
N GLU A 239 7.45 17.11 9.46
CA GLU A 239 7.60 18.44 8.89
C GLU A 239 7.99 18.35 7.41
N ALA A 240 8.99 17.53 7.09
CA ALA A 240 9.38 17.24 5.72
C ALA A 240 8.22 16.66 4.91
N PHE A 241 7.44 15.73 5.48
CA PHE A 241 6.24 15.18 4.82
C PHE A 241 5.20 16.26 4.53
N LEU A 242 4.91 17.15 5.49
CA LEU A 242 3.89 18.19 5.35
C LEU A 242 4.29 19.31 4.38
N LEU A 243 5.59 19.51 4.13
CA LEU A 243 6.10 20.45 3.12
C LEU A 243 5.83 19.97 1.67
N LEU A 244 5.63 18.67 1.47
CA LEU A 244 5.33 18.13 0.14
C LEU A 244 3.95 18.58 -0.35
N HIS A 245 3.78 18.62 -1.67
CA HIS A 245 2.47 18.88 -2.26
C HIS A 245 1.45 17.81 -1.83
N ILE A 246 0.19 18.20 -1.63
CA ILE A 246 -0.88 17.32 -1.15
C ILE A 246 -1.07 16.05 -1.99
N ALA A 247 -0.84 16.15 -3.30
CA ALA A 247 -0.90 14.99 -4.21
C ALA A 247 0.19 13.95 -3.88
N VAL A 248 1.41 14.42 -3.57
CA VAL A 248 2.54 13.57 -3.18
C VAL A 248 2.30 12.98 -1.80
N GLN A 249 1.81 13.76 -0.83
CA GLN A 249 1.42 13.25 0.50
C GLN A 249 0.41 12.08 0.39
N LYS A 250 -0.62 12.23 -0.45
CA LYS A 250 -1.62 11.19 -0.71
C LYS A 250 -1.01 9.95 -1.36
N ASP A 251 -0.15 10.11 -2.35
CA ASP A 251 0.49 9.00 -3.05
C ASP A 251 1.51 8.25 -2.18
N ILE A 252 2.25 8.95 -1.31
CA ILE A 252 3.11 8.32 -0.29
C ILE A 252 2.29 7.41 0.63
N LEU A 253 1.17 7.92 1.16
CA LEU A 253 0.28 7.13 2.01
C LEU A 253 -0.32 5.94 1.24
N LEU A 254 -0.79 6.14 0.01
CA LEU A 254 -1.31 5.06 -0.84
C LEU A 254 -0.26 3.96 -1.08
N THR A 255 0.94 4.35 -1.49
CA THR A 255 2.06 3.42 -1.76
C THR A 255 2.43 2.66 -0.49
N SER A 256 2.49 3.35 0.65
CA SER A 256 2.85 2.71 1.93
C SER A 256 1.77 1.74 2.43
N LEU A 257 0.49 2.00 2.14
CA LEU A 257 -0.60 1.06 2.37
C LEU A 257 -0.51 -0.15 1.42
N GLU A 258 -0.19 0.07 0.15
CA GLU A 258 0.03 -0.99 -0.85
C GLU A 258 1.15 -1.94 -0.43
N ASP A 259 2.30 -1.40 -0.02
CA ASP A 259 3.47 -2.17 0.42
C ASP A 259 3.16 -3.05 1.63
N LYS A 260 2.26 -2.58 2.51
CA LYS A 260 1.76 -3.31 3.69
C LYS A 260 0.52 -4.16 3.42
N LYS A 261 0.11 -4.31 2.15
CA LYS A 261 -1.07 -5.08 1.71
C LYS A 261 -2.38 -4.63 2.38
N ILE A 262 -2.50 -3.34 2.69
CA ILE A 262 -3.69 -2.73 3.30
C ILE A 262 -4.61 -2.20 2.20
N SER A 263 -5.93 -2.36 2.38
CA SER A 263 -6.92 -1.87 1.42
C SER A 263 -6.85 -0.35 1.27
N LYS A 264 -6.89 0.13 0.04
CA LYS A 264 -6.89 1.55 -0.29
C LYS A 264 -8.23 2.17 0.09
N ASN A 265 -8.22 3.08 1.07
CA ASN A 265 -9.41 3.81 1.48
C ASN A 265 -9.13 5.32 1.41
N PHE A 266 -9.72 6.01 0.42
CA PHE A 266 -9.52 7.44 0.23
C PHE A 266 -10.06 8.29 1.39
N THR A 267 -11.14 7.83 2.04
CA THR A 267 -11.68 8.47 3.24
C THR A 267 -10.67 8.39 4.38
N LEU A 268 -10.04 7.23 4.59
CA LEU A 268 -8.98 7.04 5.57
C LEU A 268 -7.78 7.96 5.29
N ILE A 269 -7.30 8.02 4.05
CA ILE A 269 -6.17 8.88 3.66
C ILE A 269 -6.48 10.35 3.91
N ASN A 270 -7.67 10.82 3.50
CA ASN A 270 -8.08 12.20 3.75
C ASN A 270 -8.18 12.49 5.27
N ASN A 271 -8.65 11.54 6.07
CA ASN A 271 -8.72 11.67 7.52
C ASN A 271 -7.32 11.70 8.17
N ILE A 272 -6.38 10.89 7.69
CA ILE A 272 -4.98 10.90 8.12
C ILE A 272 -4.39 12.28 7.87
N ILE A 273 -4.42 12.76 6.61
CA ILE A 273 -3.83 14.05 6.25
C ILE A 273 -4.41 15.19 7.08
N LYS A 274 -5.74 15.25 7.24
CA LYS A 274 -6.40 16.28 8.08
C LYS A 274 -5.89 16.25 9.53
N GLY A 275 -5.71 15.06 10.11
CA GLY A 275 -5.19 14.96 11.48
C GLY A 275 -3.68 15.19 11.59
N LEU A 276 -2.90 14.90 10.54
CA LEU A 276 -1.48 15.24 10.46
C LEU A 276 -1.27 16.77 10.48
N GLN A 277 -2.09 17.52 9.74
CA GLN A 277 -2.07 18.98 9.69
C GLN A 277 -2.49 19.65 11.02
N ASN A 278 -3.19 18.94 11.90
CA ASN A 278 -3.64 19.49 13.17
C ASN A 278 -2.47 19.65 14.17
N ARG A 279 -1.94 20.86 14.30
CA ARG A 279 -0.84 21.19 15.23
C ARG A 279 -1.23 21.15 16.71
N TYR A 280 -2.52 21.31 17.04
CA TYR A 280 -3.03 21.27 18.42
C TYR A 280 -3.10 19.85 18.99
N LYS A 281 -3.11 18.83 18.13
CA LYS A 281 -3.06 17.42 18.51
C LYS A 281 -1.71 16.83 18.09
N PRO A 282 -0.65 16.98 18.92
CA PRO A 282 0.68 16.47 18.61
C PRO A 282 0.75 14.94 18.65
N ASN A 283 -0.26 14.26 19.21
CA ASN A 283 -0.34 12.82 19.20
C ASN A 283 -1.67 12.40 18.57
N ALA A 284 -1.63 11.51 17.59
CA ALA A 284 -2.80 10.91 16.96
C ALA A 284 -2.45 9.48 16.51
N GLU A 285 -3.47 8.63 16.44
CA GLU A 285 -3.32 7.23 16.05
C GLU A 285 -4.44 6.89 15.08
N TRP A 286 -4.10 6.20 14.00
CA TRP A 286 -5.03 5.67 13.02
C TRP A 286 -4.88 4.17 12.94
N ASP A 287 -5.98 3.46 13.23
CA ASP A 287 -6.10 2.03 12.99
C ASP A 287 -6.27 1.77 11.49
N LEU A 288 -5.32 1.04 10.89
CA LEU A 288 -5.31 0.79 9.45
C LEU A 288 -5.89 -0.57 9.10
N ASN A 289 -5.57 -1.61 9.88
CA ASN A 289 -6.05 -2.98 9.74
C ASN A 289 -5.73 -3.78 11.02
N ASN A 290 -5.90 -5.10 10.99
CA ASN A 290 -5.59 -5.98 12.12
C ASN A 290 -4.10 -6.06 12.50
N GLU A 291 -3.20 -5.49 11.70
CA GLU A 291 -1.76 -5.62 11.88
C GLU A 291 -1.04 -4.29 12.09
N TRP A 292 -1.59 -3.15 11.67
CA TRP A 292 -0.87 -1.89 11.61
C TRP A 292 -1.64 -0.72 12.21
N PHE A 293 -0.89 0.13 12.92
CA PHE A 293 -1.24 1.50 13.25
C PHE A 293 -0.34 2.47 12.50
N LEU A 294 -0.90 3.64 12.17
CA LEU A 294 -0.14 4.84 11.86
C LEU A 294 -0.22 5.78 13.05
N ILE A 295 0.93 6.23 13.56
CA ILE A 295 1.01 7.02 14.79
C ILE A 295 1.73 8.33 14.50
N LYS A 296 1.04 9.45 14.70
CA LYS A 296 1.66 10.76 14.81
C LYS A 296 2.16 10.94 16.24
N GLN A 297 3.43 11.25 16.39
CA GLN A 297 4.06 11.52 17.68
C GLN A 297 4.98 12.74 17.57
N TYR A 298 4.47 13.89 17.99
CA TYR A 298 5.11 15.19 17.83
C TYR A 298 5.48 15.45 16.36
N ASP A 299 6.77 15.41 16.08
CA ASP A 299 7.38 15.79 14.81
C ASP A 299 7.67 14.54 13.94
N GLN A 300 7.17 13.37 14.36
CA GLN A 300 7.37 12.08 13.69
C GLN A 300 6.04 11.42 13.31
N LEU A 301 6.06 10.69 12.21
CA LEU A 301 4.99 9.80 11.77
C LEU A 301 5.53 8.36 11.69
N LEU A 302 4.93 7.45 12.47
CA LEU A 302 5.44 6.11 12.72
C LEU A 302 4.46 5.06 12.21
N TRP A 303 4.97 4.07 11.48
CA TRP A 303 4.25 2.83 11.21
C TRP A 303 4.58 1.85 12.31
N GLN A 304 3.56 1.34 13.00
CA GLN A 304 3.77 0.39 14.09
C GLN A 304 2.89 -0.83 13.91
N LYS A 305 3.48 -2.02 14.01
CA LYS A 305 2.70 -3.26 14.07
C LYS A 305 1.88 -3.30 15.36
N LYS A 306 0.66 -3.83 15.27
CA LYS A 306 -0.12 -4.28 16.42
C LYS A 306 0.59 -5.48 17.01
N ILE A 307 1.51 -5.22 17.94
CA ILE A 307 2.04 -6.27 18.80
C ILE A 307 0.84 -6.78 19.58
N LEU A 308 0.47 -8.05 19.38
CA LEU A 308 -0.39 -8.77 20.32
C LEU A 308 0.24 -8.53 21.69
N LEU A 309 -0.40 -7.71 22.51
CA LEU A 309 0.03 -7.45 23.87
C LEU A 309 0.01 -8.79 24.62
N VAL A 310 1.11 -9.55 24.53
CA VAL A 310 1.63 -10.17 25.73
C VAL A 310 1.78 -8.99 26.68
N GLN A 311 1.02 -8.98 27.76
CA GLN A 311 1.25 -8.04 28.84
C GLN A 311 2.73 -8.19 29.19
N GLU A 312 3.58 -7.29 28.69
CA GLU A 312 4.88 -7.09 29.29
C GLU A 312 4.54 -6.70 30.72
N ASN A 313 4.59 -7.68 31.62
CA ASN A 313 4.55 -7.43 33.04
C ASN A 313 5.70 -6.47 33.28
N LEU A 314 5.37 -5.18 33.43
CA LEU A 314 6.33 -4.14 33.77
C LEU A 314 6.95 -4.57 35.09
N VAL A 315 8.14 -5.16 35.01
CA VAL A 315 8.85 -5.64 36.20
C VAL A 315 9.11 -4.42 37.06
N LYS A 316 8.66 -4.49 38.33
CA LYS A 316 8.83 -3.40 39.27
C LYS A 316 10.33 -3.26 39.56
N PRO A 317 10.96 -2.12 39.22
CA PRO A 317 12.37 -1.91 39.48
C PRO A 317 12.64 -1.86 40.99
N LEU A 318 13.87 -2.19 41.37
CA LEU A 318 14.30 -2.14 42.76
C LEU A 318 14.71 -0.71 43.13
N LEU A 319 14.15 -0.20 44.23
CA LEU A 319 14.46 1.11 44.79
C LEU A 319 15.41 0.94 45.98
N TYR A 320 16.53 1.65 45.93
CA TYR A 320 17.52 1.71 47.01
C TYR A 320 17.55 3.12 47.59
N GLY A 321 17.73 3.22 48.91
CA GLY A 321 17.77 4.49 49.62
C GLY A 321 18.77 4.46 50.77
N CYS A 322 19.59 5.50 50.92
CA CYS A 322 20.52 5.65 52.04
C CYS A 322 20.62 7.12 52.50
N VAL A 323 20.69 7.33 53.82
CA VAL A 323 20.77 8.66 54.46
C VAL A 323 22.22 9.16 54.57
N GLU A 324 23.19 8.24 54.53
CA GLU A 324 24.62 8.52 54.64
C GLU A 324 25.31 8.56 53.25
N PRO A 325 26.51 9.15 53.10
CA PRO A 325 27.22 9.28 51.82
C PRO A 325 27.78 7.95 51.28
N LYS A 326 27.03 6.85 51.40
CA LYS A 326 27.34 5.59 50.70
C LYS A 326 26.93 5.72 49.24
N LEU A 327 27.89 5.48 48.34
CA LEU A 327 27.67 5.50 46.90
C LEU A 327 26.80 4.31 46.51
N LEU A 328 25.67 4.56 45.84
CA LEU A 328 24.84 3.52 45.22
C LEU A 328 25.37 3.20 43.82
N SER A 329 26.68 2.92 43.70
CA SER A 329 27.38 2.77 42.41
C SER A 329 26.88 1.59 41.57
N PHE A 330 26.26 0.60 42.21
CA PHE A 330 25.64 -0.55 41.56
C PHE A 330 24.24 -0.25 40.99
N CYS A 331 23.71 0.96 41.18
CA CYS A 331 22.44 1.37 40.60
C CYS A 331 22.64 1.96 39.19
N GLN A 332 21.78 1.57 38.25
CA GLN A 332 21.76 2.07 36.87
C GLN A 332 21.51 3.57 36.80
N GLU A 333 20.65 4.09 37.68
CA GLU A 333 20.48 5.52 37.87
C GLU A 333 20.49 5.84 39.37
N GLN A 334 21.18 6.93 39.72
CA GLN A 334 21.24 7.46 41.08
C GLN A 334 20.97 8.96 41.09
N LYS A 335 20.33 9.43 42.15
CA LYS A 335 20.12 10.85 42.43
C LYS A 335 20.22 11.16 43.91
N ILE A 336 20.80 12.32 44.21
CA ILE A 336 20.84 12.90 45.55
C ILE A 336 19.63 13.82 45.69
N LEU A 337 18.78 13.53 46.67
CA LEU A 337 17.64 14.35 47.03
C LEU A 337 17.99 15.19 48.26
N PHE A 338 17.80 16.51 48.17
CA PHE A 338 17.96 17.42 49.30
C PHE A 338 16.61 17.68 49.96
N TYR A 339 16.55 17.66 51.29
CA TYR A 339 15.32 17.89 52.03
C TYR A 339 15.54 18.48 53.42
N ASP A 340 14.51 19.13 53.97
CA ASP A 340 14.46 19.60 55.35
C ASP A 340 13.63 18.65 56.21
N GLU A 341 13.86 18.72 57.51
CA GLU A 341 13.17 17.88 58.49
C GLU A 341 11.63 18.00 58.36
N GLY A 342 10.96 16.85 58.34
CA GLY A 342 9.50 16.77 58.21
C GLY A 342 8.94 16.96 56.80
N LYS A 343 9.75 17.32 55.79
CA LYS A 343 9.30 17.51 54.40
C LYS A 343 9.11 16.21 53.60
N ILE A 344 9.70 15.10 54.07
CA ILE A 344 9.53 13.76 53.49
C ILE A 344 8.89 12.85 54.54
N LYS A 345 7.87 12.08 54.13
CA LYS A 345 7.25 11.05 54.97
C LYS A 345 7.60 9.65 54.47
N PHE A 346 8.25 8.86 55.32
CA PHE A 346 8.63 7.48 55.02
C PHE A 346 7.48 6.50 55.30
N PRO A 347 7.43 5.32 54.64
CA PRO A 347 8.41 4.79 53.68
C PRO A 347 8.31 5.42 52.29
N LEU A 348 9.41 5.38 51.54
CA LEU A 348 9.41 5.73 50.12
C LEU A 348 8.89 4.56 49.30
N VAL A 349 8.01 4.84 48.35
CA VAL A 349 7.38 3.82 47.53
C VAL A 349 7.59 4.11 46.06
N LEU A 350 7.94 3.06 45.33
CA LEU A 350 7.96 3.09 43.88
C LEU A 350 6.58 2.68 43.35
N LYS A 351 5.93 3.58 42.60
CA LYS A 351 4.61 3.36 42.01
C LYS A 351 4.58 3.72 40.52
N GLN A 352 3.63 3.17 39.78
CA GLN A 352 3.39 3.59 38.40
C GLN A 352 2.64 4.93 38.34
N LYS A 353 2.89 5.70 37.28
CA LYS A 353 2.19 6.97 37.01
C LYS A 353 0.68 6.76 36.92
N ARG A 354 -0.07 7.51 37.72
CA ARG A 354 -1.55 7.59 37.64
C ARG A 354 -1.98 8.95 37.13
N ASP A 355 -3.23 9.04 36.69
CA ASP A 355 -3.82 10.32 36.33
C ASP A 355 -4.09 11.14 37.60
N GLY A 356 -3.76 12.43 37.56
CA GLY A 356 -3.83 13.32 38.72
C GLY A 356 -2.50 13.55 39.44
N ASP A 357 -1.46 12.74 39.19
CA ASP A 357 -0.13 12.95 39.78
C ASP A 357 0.41 14.37 39.50
N MET A 358 1.05 14.98 40.50
CA MET A 358 1.57 16.34 40.47
C MET A 358 3.08 16.36 40.73
N VAL A 359 3.80 17.26 40.06
CA VAL A 359 5.21 17.58 40.32
C VAL A 359 5.33 19.01 40.86
N LYS A 360 6.27 19.23 41.78
CA LYS A 360 6.48 20.50 42.49
C LYS A 360 7.79 21.14 42.05
N PHE A 361 7.73 22.42 41.76
CA PHE A 361 8.88 23.25 41.45
C PHE A 361 8.94 24.43 42.42
N PRO A 362 10.10 25.08 42.59
CA PRO A 362 10.22 26.26 43.45
C PRO A 362 9.22 27.38 43.07
N PHE A 363 8.84 27.45 41.79
CA PHE A 363 7.91 28.45 41.24
C PHE A 363 6.44 27.96 41.19
N GLY A 364 6.10 26.79 41.73
CA GLY A 364 4.72 26.30 41.80
C GLY A 364 4.55 24.82 41.50
N THR A 365 3.29 24.37 41.37
CA THR A 365 2.96 22.95 41.16
C THR A 365 2.35 22.73 39.78
N GLN A 366 2.71 21.65 39.09
CA GLN A 366 2.20 21.30 37.77
C GLN A 366 1.70 19.85 37.73
N LYS A 367 0.57 19.61 37.04
CA LYS A 367 0.13 18.24 36.71
C LYS A 367 1.23 17.50 35.95
N LEU A 368 1.59 16.30 36.37
CA LEU A 368 2.60 15.46 35.71
C LEU A 368 2.25 15.23 34.23
N LYS A 369 0.97 15.10 33.90
CA LYS A 369 0.49 15.07 32.50
C LYS A 369 0.95 16.28 31.69
N LYS A 370 0.83 17.50 32.22
CA LYS A 370 1.25 18.75 31.55
C LYS A 370 2.77 18.81 31.46
N PHE A 371 3.49 18.40 32.51
CA PHE A 371 4.95 18.34 32.51
C PHE A 371 5.50 17.42 31.40
N LEU A 372 4.96 16.20 31.29
CA LEU A 372 5.36 15.23 30.26
C LEU A 372 5.02 15.69 28.84
N ILE A 373 3.92 16.43 28.66
CA ILE A 373 3.57 17.06 27.38
C ILE A 373 4.62 18.11 27.00
N ASN A 374 4.98 19.00 27.94
CA ASN A 374 5.99 20.04 27.73
C ASN A 374 7.37 19.46 27.40
N LYS A 375 7.75 18.34 28.05
CA LYS A 375 9.01 17.62 27.78
C LYS A 375 8.97 16.75 26.51
N LYS A 376 7.91 16.84 25.71
CA LYS A 376 7.68 16.04 24.49
C LYS A 376 7.79 14.51 24.69
N ILE A 377 7.44 13.99 25.87
CA ILE A 377 7.58 12.55 26.15
C ILE A 377 6.49 11.74 25.41
N PRO A 378 6.81 10.69 24.65
CA PRO A 378 5.85 9.82 23.94
C PRO A 378 4.81 9.12 24.84
N LEU A 379 3.57 8.94 24.37
CA LEU A 379 2.51 8.26 25.13
C LEU A 379 2.89 6.84 25.58
N SER A 380 3.56 6.07 24.72
CA SER A 380 4.06 4.72 25.02
C SER A 380 5.03 4.73 26.21
N LYS A 381 5.97 5.68 26.24
CA LYS A 381 6.91 5.88 27.37
C LYS A 381 6.19 6.35 28.63
N ARG A 382 5.18 7.24 28.51
CA ARG A 382 4.42 7.75 29.67
C ARG A 382 3.69 6.65 30.46
N LYS A 383 3.21 5.61 29.77
CA LYS A 383 2.51 4.47 30.42
C LYS A 383 3.46 3.58 31.24
N LYS A 384 4.77 3.61 30.92
CA LYS A 384 5.80 2.78 31.55
C LYS A 384 6.58 3.52 32.67
N LEU A 385 6.16 4.73 33.07
CA LEU A 385 6.89 5.54 34.04
C LEU A 385 6.67 5.08 35.48
N TRP A 386 7.78 4.90 36.18
CA TRP A 386 7.85 4.69 37.63
C TRP A 386 8.17 6.00 38.35
N LEU A 387 7.50 6.23 39.48
CA LEU A 387 7.65 7.42 40.31
C LEU A 387 8.10 6.97 41.71
N VAL A 388 9.09 7.65 42.27
CA VAL A 388 9.43 7.55 43.68
C VAL A 388 8.61 8.59 44.44
N VAL A 389 7.75 8.12 45.33
CA VAL A 389 6.87 8.97 46.15
C VAL A 389 7.10 8.73 47.64
N ASP A 390 6.75 9.74 48.43
CA ASP A 390 6.63 9.61 49.88
C ASP A 390 5.25 9.05 50.28
N GLN A 391 5.03 8.83 51.58
CA GLN A 391 3.75 8.31 52.10
C GLN A 391 2.54 9.21 51.78
N ASN A 392 2.77 10.51 51.63
CA ASN A 392 1.76 11.49 51.23
C ASN A 392 1.54 11.55 49.71
N ASN A 393 2.14 10.61 48.96
CA ASN A 393 2.06 10.52 47.52
C ASN A 393 2.70 11.73 46.79
N THR A 394 3.59 12.46 47.45
CA THR A 394 4.39 13.53 46.87
C THR A 394 5.47 12.93 45.98
N VAL A 395 5.52 13.34 44.71
CA VAL A 395 6.55 12.89 43.77
C VAL A 395 7.90 13.50 44.15
N LEU A 396 8.85 12.64 44.50
CA LEU A 396 10.22 13.00 44.89
C LEU A 396 11.17 12.90 43.69
N TRP A 397 11.08 11.82 42.93
CA TRP A 397 11.96 11.55 41.80
C TRP A 397 11.25 10.71 40.72
N ILE A 398 11.52 11.04 39.46
CA ILE A 398 11.14 10.27 38.28
C ILE A 398 12.44 9.99 37.52
N PRO A 399 12.87 8.72 37.43
CA PRO A 399 14.07 8.30 36.70
C PRO A 399 14.17 8.97 35.33
N HIS A 400 15.36 9.49 35.02
CA HIS A 400 15.74 10.22 33.81
C HIS A 400 14.96 11.50 33.49
N LEU A 401 14.02 11.94 34.34
CA LEU A 401 13.07 13.00 33.97
C LEU A 401 12.95 14.15 34.97
N TYR A 402 12.92 13.88 36.27
CA TYR A 402 12.57 14.91 37.25
C TYR A 402 13.05 14.56 38.65
N ILE A 403 13.57 15.55 39.38
CA ILE A 403 13.80 15.48 40.83
C ILE A 403 13.14 16.69 41.50
N ASN A 404 12.54 16.46 42.66
CA ASN A 404 11.85 17.49 43.42
C ASN A 404 12.85 18.39 44.16
N GLN A 405 12.85 19.67 43.82
CA GLN A 405 13.76 20.68 44.38
C GLN A 405 13.13 21.51 45.51
N THR A 406 11.87 21.25 45.89
CA THR A 406 11.14 22.05 46.89
C THR A 406 11.21 21.47 48.30
N LEU A 407 12.00 20.42 48.50
CA LEU A 407 11.98 19.64 49.74
C LEU A 407 12.93 20.21 50.80
N GLY A 408 13.90 21.05 50.43
CA GLY A 408 14.85 21.66 51.36
C GLY A 408 16.29 21.54 50.92
N LYS A 409 17.23 21.92 51.81
CA LYS A 409 18.68 21.88 51.54
C LYS A 409 19.53 21.32 52.70
N THR A 410 18.92 21.04 53.84
CA THR A 410 19.66 20.75 55.09
C THR A 410 20.13 19.30 55.23
N LYS A 411 19.34 18.32 54.76
CA LYS A 411 19.67 16.88 54.77
C LYS A 411 19.73 16.33 53.35
N THR A 412 20.49 15.24 53.16
CA THR A 412 20.60 14.53 51.87
C THR A 412 20.09 13.11 51.98
N PHE A 413 19.49 12.61 50.90
CA PHE A 413 19.06 11.23 50.77
C PHE A 413 19.45 10.70 49.39
N ASN A 414 20.28 9.67 49.33
CA ASN A 414 20.72 9.05 48.09
C ASN A 414 19.68 8.04 47.64
N LEU A 415 19.15 8.22 46.43
CA LEU A 415 18.20 7.33 45.78
C LEU A 415 18.89 6.62 44.61
N GLY A 416 18.63 5.32 44.47
CA GLY A 416 19.13 4.51 43.36
C GLY A 416 18.05 3.58 42.83
N ILE A 417 18.05 3.33 41.52
CA ILE A 417 17.12 2.42 40.87
C ILE A 417 17.86 1.44 39.97
N ASN A 418 17.40 0.18 39.95
CA ASN A 418 17.80 -0.83 38.98
C ASN A 418 16.57 -1.38 38.27
N SER A 419 16.59 -1.35 36.93
CA SER A 419 15.71 -2.22 36.14
C SER A 419 16.10 -3.67 36.39
N VAL A 420 15.08 -4.50 36.63
CA VAL A 420 15.21 -5.94 36.86
C VAL A 420 15.16 -6.66 35.52
#